data_AF-A0A7R9PFG4-F1
#
_entry.id   AF-A0A7R9PFG4-F1
#
_cell.length_a   1.000
_cell.length_b   1.000
_cell.length_c   1.000
_cell.angle_alpha   90.00
_cell.angle_beta   90.00
_cell.angle_gamma   90.00
#
_symmetry.space_group_name_H-M   'P 1'
#
loop_
_entity.id
_entity.type
_entity.pdbx_description
1 polymer ?
#
loop_
_entity_poly.entity_id
_entity_poly.type
_entity_poly.pdbx_seq_one_letter_code
_entity_poly.pdbx_strand_id
1 'polypeptide(L)'
;MEMTILKKEHFNRWYSLKSFYLSITIVDIPVSVISCVVFSLLVYIMTGQPLEPRRITMFLVIGQLTMFVSQTIGLMIGSIFDV
;
A
#
# COMPACT_ATOMS: atom_id res chain seq x y z
N MET A 1 3.59 -0.74 21.56
CA MET A 1 4.83 -0.18 22.17
C MET A 1 5.23 1.13 21.48
N GLU A 2 5.25 1.17 20.15
CA GLU A 2 5.47 2.39 19.32
C GLU A 2 4.44 3.52 19.60
N MET A 3 3.15 3.18 19.67
CA MET A 3 2.04 4.12 19.91
C MET A 3 2.17 4.93 21.23
N THR A 4 2.78 4.33 22.26
CA THR A 4 2.98 4.97 23.58
C THR A 4 4.16 5.95 23.58
N ILE A 5 5.18 5.69 22.74
CA ILE A 5 6.34 6.57 22.54
C ILE A 5 5.91 7.80 21.72
N LEU A 6 5.09 7.60 20.69
CA LEU A 6 4.55 8.67 19.85
C LEU A 6 3.64 9.64 20.61
N LYS A 7 2.81 9.15 21.54
CA LYS A 7 2.03 10.02 22.44
C LYS A 7 2.94 10.90 23.30
N LYS A 8 4.12 10.39 23.69
CA LYS A 8 5.10 11.11 24.50
C LYS A 8 5.88 12.15 23.68
N GLU A 9 6.22 11.85 22.43
CA GLU A 9 6.87 12.79 21.50
C GLU A 9 5.93 13.87 20.96
N HIS A 10 4.64 13.55 20.75
CA HIS A 10 3.63 14.51 20.32
C HIS A 10 3.37 15.57 21.40
N PHE A 11 3.31 15.18 22.68
CA PHE A 11 3.22 16.11 23.81
C PHE A 11 4.45 17.03 23.93
N ASN A 12 5.60 16.59 23.41
CA ASN A 12 6.84 17.36 23.38
C ASN A 12 7.04 18.18 22.09
N ARG A 13 6.06 18.22 21.18
CA ARG A 13 6.08 18.94 19.89
C ARG A 13 7.28 18.62 18.95
N TRP A 14 8.04 17.54 19.19
CA TRP A 14 9.19 17.18 18.36
C TRP A 14 8.79 16.52 17.03
N TYR A 15 7.64 15.84 16.97
CA TYR A 15 7.06 15.30 15.73
C TYR A 15 5.56 15.62 15.62
N SER A 16 5.17 16.14 14.46
CA SER A 16 3.75 16.30 14.09
C SER A 16 3.16 14.94 13.75
N LEU A 17 1.97 14.64 14.28
CA LEU A 17 1.22 13.41 13.98
C LEU A 17 1.12 13.17 12.46
N LYS A 18 0.95 14.24 11.69
CA LYS A 18 0.87 14.21 10.22
C LYS A 18 2.16 13.69 9.57
N SER A 19 3.33 14.05 10.12
CA SER A 19 4.62 13.59 9.59
C SER A 19 4.80 12.09 9.78
N PHE A 20 4.33 11.55 10.90
CA PHE A 20 4.41 10.13 11.19
C PHE A 20 3.53 9.28 10.25
N TYR A 21 2.26 9.68 10.06
CA TYR A 21 1.37 8.99 9.12
C TYR A 21 1.89 9.08 7.68
N LEU A 22 2.43 10.23 7.26
CA LEU A 22 3.06 10.38 5.95
C LEU A 22 4.26 9.45 5.78
N SER A 23 5.12 9.34 6.79
CA SER A 23 6.27 8.42 6.75
C SER A 23 5.84 6.96 6.60
N ILE A 24 4.80 6.52 7.33
CA ILE A 24 4.26 5.17 7.20
C ILE A 24 3.72 4.95 5.78
N THR A 25 2.90 5.87 5.28
CA THR A 25 2.32 5.74 3.93
C THR A 25 3.40 5.72 2.84
N ILE A 26 4.45 6.53 2.97
CA ILE A 26 5.57 6.57 2.02
C ILE A 26 6.33 5.24 1.98
N VAL A 27 6.47 4.55 3.12
CA VAL A 27 7.13 3.25 3.18
C VAL A 27 6.24 2.13 2.64
N ASP A 28 4.92 2.21 2.87
CA ASP A 28 3.97 1.18 2.42
C ASP A 28 3.74 1.17 0.90
N ILE A 29 3.75 2.32 0.25
CA ILE A 29 3.54 2.44 -1.20
C ILE A 29 4.53 1.59 -2.02
N PRO A 30 5.87 1.72 -1.88
CA PRO A 30 6.81 0.95 -2.70
C PRO A 30 6.72 -0.56 -2.41
N VAL A 31 6.52 -0.96 -1.16
CA VAL A 31 6.35 -2.37 -0.76
C VAL A 31 5.10 -2.97 -1.42
N SER A 32 4.01 -2.21 -1.42
CA SER A 32 2.74 -2.56 -2.05
C SER A 32 2.85 -2.70 -3.58
N VAL A 33 3.55 -1.78 -4.23
CA VAL A 33 3.78 -1.82 -5.68
C VAL A 33 4.61 -3.03 -6.08
N ILE A 34 5.72 -3.28 -5.39
CA ILE A 34 6.62 -4.40 -5.72
C ILE A 34 5.90 -5.74 -5.53
N SER A 35 5.17 -5.91 -4.42
CA SER A 35 4.43 -7.15 -4.16
C SER A 35 3.33 -7.41 -5.20
N CYS A 36 2.59 -6.36 -5.60
CA CYS A 36 1.57 -6.47 -6.65
C CYS A 36 2.18 -6.85 -8.01
N VAL A 37 3.29 -6.21 -8.40
CA VAL A 37 3.99 -6.52 -9.66
C VAL A 37 4.49 -7.96 -9.70
N VAL A 38 5.11 -8.44 -8.62
CA VAL A 38 5.59 -9.83 -8.52
C VAL A 38 4.42 -10.82 -8.60
N PHE A 39 3.32 -10.54 -7.91
CA PHE A 39 2.11 -11.36 -7.96
C PHE A 39 1.53 -11.42 -9.38
N SER A 40 1.34 -10.27 -10.03
CA SER A 40 0.82 -10.20 -11.39
C SER A 40 1.73 -10.91 -12.41
N LEU A 41 3.05 -10.81 -12.27
CA LEU A 41 4.00 -11.54 -13.11
C LEU A 41 3.88 -13.06 -12.95
N LEU A 42 3.79 -13.55 -11.70
CA LEU A 42 3.61 -14.97 -11.42
C LEU A 42 2.31 -15.50 -12.03
N VAL A 43 1.19 -14.82 -11.80
CA VAL A 43 -0.13 -15.20 -12.35
C VAL A 43 -0.11 -15.22 -13.88
N TYR A 44 0.56 -14.25 -14.50
CA TYR A 44 0.69 -14.18 -15.95
C TYR A 44 1.44 -15.40 -16.53
N ILE A 45 2.53 -15.81 -15.87
CA ILE A 45 3.28 -17.03 -16.24
C ILE A 45 2.41 -18.26 -16.07
N MET A 46 1.71 -18.40 -14.94
CA MET A 46 0.88 -19.58 -14.65
C MET A 46 -0.31 -19.72 -15.62
N THR A 47 -0.85 -18.59 -16.09
CA THR A 47 -2.02 -18.57 -16.99
C THR A 47 -1.62 -18.77 -18.46
N GLY A 48 -0.33 -18.73 -18.79
CA GLY A 48 0.17 -18.96 -20.15
C GLY A 48 -0.29 -17.90 -21.17
N GLN A 49 -0.51 -16.65 -20.72
CA GLN A 49 -1.02 -15.58 -21.59
C GLN A 49 0.03 -15.14 -22.63
N PRO A 50 -0.39 -14.73 -23.85
CA PRO A 50 0.52 -14.37 -24.94
C PRO A 50 1.33 -13.11 -24.62
N LEU A 51 2.67 -13.24 -24.63
CA LEU A 51 3.70 -12.27 -24.22
C LEU A 51 3.79 -11.00 -25.09
N GLU A 52 2.67 -10.29 -25.24
CA GLU A 52 2.64 -8.96 -25.83
C GLU A 52 2.82 -7.90 -24.74
N PRO A 53 3.86 -7.05 -24.82
CA PRO A 53 4.16 -6.07 -23.77
C PRO A 53 2.97 -5.13 -23.49
N ARG A 54 2.22 -4.76 -24.55
CA ARG A 54 1.00 -3.94 -24.41
C ARG A 54 -0.05 -4.58 -23.51
N ARG A 55 -0.27 -5.90 -23.64
CA ARG A 55 -1.26 -6.64 -22.83
C ARG A 55 -0.78 -6.83 -21.39
N ILE A 56 0.50 -7.12 -21.21
CA ILE A 56 1.13 -7.24 -19.89
C ILE A 56 1.02 -5.92 -19.13
N THR A 57 1.34 -4.80 -19.77
CA THR A 57 1.22 -3.47 -19.14
C THR A 57 -0.22 -3.15 -18.74
N MET A 58 -1.21 -3.46 -19.58
CA MET A 58 -2.62 -3.26 -19.24
C MET A 58 -3.03 -4.09 -18.01
N PHE A 59 -2.62 -5.36 -17.95
CA PHE A 59 -2.91 -6.24 -16.81
C PHE A 59 -2.23 -5.74 -15.52
N LEU A 60 -0.97 -5.34 -15.59
CA LEU A 60 -0.23 -4.77 -14.46
C LEU A 60 -0.88 -3.48 -13.94
N VAL A 61 -1.27 -2.56 -14.83
CA VAL A 61 -1.90 -1.29 -14.44
C VAL A 61 -3.24 -1.53 -13.76
N ILE A 62 -4.08 -2.42 -14.29
CA ILE A 62 -5.38 -2.74 -13.68
C ILE A 62 -5.18 -3.39 -12.30
N GLY A 63 -4.25 -4.35 -12.20
CA GLY A 63 -3.90 -4.98 -10.91
C GLY A 63 -3.44 -3.97 -9.86
N GLN A 64 -2.61 -3.01 -10.27
CA GLN A 64 -2.12 -1.95 -9.40
C GLN A 64 -3.25 -1.02 -8.92
N LEU A 65 -4.19 -0.66 -9.81
CA LEU A 65 -5.36 0.15 -9.45
C LEU A 65 -6.27 -0.58 -8.46
N THR A 66 -6.54 -1.87 -8.69
CA THR A 66 -7.36 -2.68 -7.76
C THR A 66 -6.72 -2.79 -6.37
N MET A 67 -5.39 -2.93 -6.32
CA MET A 67 -4.64 -2.96 -5.08
C MET A 67 -4.81 -1.64 -4.29
N PHE A 68 -4.68 -0.48 -4.93
CA PHE A 68 -4.89 0.82 -4.26
C PHE A 68 -6.31 1.03 -3.77
N VAL A 69 -7.32 0.56 -4.52
CA VAL A 69 -8.73 0.61 -4.08
C VAL A 69 -8.92 -0.24 -2.83
N SER A 70 -8.39 -1.47 -2.81
CA SER A 70 -8.46 -2.36 -1.65
C SER A 70 -7.78 -1.75 -0.41
N GLN A 71 -6.60 -1.15 -0.59
CA GLN A 71 -5.88 -0.49 0.50
C GLN A 71 -6.67 0.68 1.10
N THR A 72 -7.32 1.49 0.26
CA THR A 72 -8.15 2.62 0.71
C THR A 72 -9.36 2.15 1.51
N ILE A 73 -10.01 1.06 1.07
CA ILE A 73 -11.12 0.46 1.80
C ILE A 73 -10.66 -0.08 3.16
N GLY A 74 -9.49 -0.75 3.20
CA GLY A 74 -8.90 -1.22 4.46
C GLY A 74 -8.63 -0.08 5.45
N LEU A 75 -8.08 1.04 4.98
CA LEU A 75 -7.85 2.24 5.80
C LEU A 75 -9.15 2.90 6.27
N MET A 76 -10.18 2.94 5.40
CA MET A 76 -11.49 3.50 5.74
C MET A 76 -12.15 2.68 6.87
N ILE A 77 -12.16 1.36 6.72
CA ILE A 77 -12.70 0.44 7.73
C ILE A 77 -11.90 0.56 9.03
N GLY A 78 -10.57 0.55 8.96
CA GLY A 78 -9.70 0.71 10.12
C GLY A 78 -9.97 2.01 10.89
N SER A 79 -10.26 3.11 10.18
CA SER A 79 -10.61 4.39 10.79
C SER A 79 -12.00 4.40 11.44
N ILE A 80 -12.95 3.62 10.92
CA ILE A 80 -14.32 3.52 11.45
C ILE A 80 -14.35 2.69 12.74
N PHE A 81 -13.53 1.65 12.84
CA PHE A 81 -13.48 0.73 13.97
C PHE A 81 -12.41 1.07 15.03
N ASP A 82 -11.68 2.19 14.87
CA ASP A 82 -10.71 2.69 15.85
C ASP A 82 -11.46 3.32 17.06
N VAL A 83 -11.96 2.44 17.95
CA VAL A 83 -12.57 2.75 19.26
C VAL A 83 -11.75 2.10 20.37
#